data_AF-X1BI19-F1
#
_entry.id   AF-X1BI19-F1
#
_cell.length_a   1.000
_cell.length_b   1.000
_cell.length_c   1.000
_cell.angle_alpha   90.00
_cell.angle_beta   90.00
_cell.angle_gamma   90.00
#
_symmetry.space_group_name_H-M   'P 1'
#
loop_
_entity.id
_entity.type
_entity.pdbx_description
1 polymer ?
#
loop_
_entity_poly.entity_id
_entity_poly.type
_entity_poly.pdbx_seq_one_letter_code
_entity_poly.pdbx_strand_id
1 'polypeptide(L)'
;AIKWGKPLLERVVTITGSGVSQPANLWVPLGTPFSCVVEECGGLKENASKVIMGGPMMGLSQYTLDVPVIKGTSGILVLTESEAVAREEEPCIKCARCIDHCPMGLVPTILARLVKAERWDSLKDYGVMDCIECGCCAYVCPSKIPLVHLMKLGKFQVSQRQV
;
A
#
# COMPACT_ATOMS: atom_id res chain seq x y z
N ALA A 1 13.04 -9.96 21.82
CA ALA A 1 14.45 -9.54 21.93
C ALA A 1 14.83 -9.20 23.37
N ILE A 2 14.44 -8.03 23.90
CA ILE A 2 14.99 -7.56 25.18
C ILE A 2 14.51 -8.37 26.40
N LYS A 3 13.21 -8.68 26.51
CA LYS A 3 12.67 -9.40 27.67
C LYS A 3 13.13 -10.87 27.77
N TRP A 4 13.28 -11.55 26.63
CA TRP A 4 13.45 -13.00 26.57
C TRP A 4 14.75 -13.46 25.91
N GLY A 5 15.63 -12.54 25.47
CA GLY A 5 16.84 -12.87 24.72
C GLY A 5 16.62 -13.51 23.34
N LYS A 6 15.36 -13.67 22.90
CA LYS A 6 15.01 -14.34 21.64
C LYS A 6 14.89 -13.34 20.47
N PRO A 7 15.42 -13.65 19.28
CA PRO A 7 15.15 -12.89 18.06
C PRO A 7 13.66 -13.00 17.68
N LEU A 8 13.21 -12.16 16.74
CA LEU A 8 11.85 -12.26 16.21
C LEU A 8 11.79 -13.46 15.26
N LEU A 9 11.21 -14.57 15.72
CA LEU A 9 11.06 -15.80 14.95
C LEU A 9 9.67 -15.94 14.33
N GLU A 10 8.68 -15.36 14.98
CA GLU A 10 7.28 -15.40 14.60
C GLU A 10 6.60 -14.08 14.97
N ARG A 11 5.48 -13.78 14.32
CA ARG A 11 4.66 -12.61 14.68
C ARG A 11 3.19 -12.89 14.46
N VAL A 12 2.36 -12.09 15.11
CA VAL A 12 0.93 -12.06 14.80
C VAL A 12 0.74 -11.45 13.41
N VAL A 13 -0.01 -12.16 12.57
CA VAL A 13 -0.47 -11.74 11.25
C VAL A 13 -1.99 -11.80 11.23
N THR A 14 -2.63 -10.69 10.88
CA THR A 14 -4.07 -10.64 10.66
C THR A 14 -4.37 -10.93 9.20
N ILE A 15 -5.08 -12.02 8.92
CA ILE A 15 -5.62 -12.29 7.58
C ILE A 15 -7.11 -11.96 7.56
N THR A 16 -7.53 -11.12 6.61
CA THR A 16 -8.88 -10.55 6.59
C THR A 16 -9.27 -10.09 5.17
N GLY A 17 -10.48 -9.54 5.05
CA GLY A 17 -11.07 -9.07 3.81
C GLY A 17 -12.16 -10.00 3.29
N SER A 18 -12.93 -9.51 2.32
CA SER A 18 -14.10 -10.22 1.82
C SER A 18 -13.72 -11.47 1.02
N GLY A 19 -12.49 -11.57 0.52
CA GLY A 19 -12.02 -12.67 -0.32
C GLY A 19 -11.40 -13.85 0.41
N VAL A 20 -11.24 -13.82 1.74
CA VAL A 20 -10.78 -14.98 2.53
C VAL A 20 -11.97 -15.71 3.16
N SER A 21 -11.90 -17.05 3.25
CA SER A 21 -12.96 -17.87 3.83
C SER A 21 -13.16 -17.61 5.33
N GLN A 22 -12.09 -17.64 6.12
CA GLN A 22 -12.14 -17.47 7.58
C GLN A 22 -11.11 -16.44 8.05
N PRO A 23 -11.50 -15.16 8.26
CA PRO A 23 -10.62 -14.14 8.83
C PRO A 23 -10.13 -14.53 10.24
N ALA A 24 -8.83 -14.35 10.50
CA ALA A 24 -8.21 -14.75 11.75
C ALA A 24 -6.95 -13.93 12.08
N ASN A 25 -6.53 -14.02 13.34
CA ASN A 25 -5.20 -13.58 13.79
C ASN A 25 -4.38 -14.83 14.12
N LEU A 26 -3.24 -15.00 13.44
CA LEU A 26 -2.41 -16.19 13.57
C LEU A 26 -1.01 -15.81 14.05
N TRP A 27 -0.41 -16.66 14.89
CA TRP A 27 1.03 -16.64 15.13
C TRP A 27 1.71 -17.37 13.99
N VAL A 28 2.46 -16.63 13.17
CA VAL A 28 3.08 -17.16 11.96
C VAL A 28 4.60 -17.04 12.05
N PRO A 29 5.35 -18.13 11.85
CA PRO A 29 6.80 -18.08 11.71
C PRO A 29 7.22 -17.17 10.55
N LEU A 30 8.33 -16.47 10.72
CA LEU A 30 8.92 -15.71 9.63
C LEU A 30 9.44 -16.68 8.55
N GLY A 31 9.17 -16.38 7.29
CA GLY A 31 9.48 -17.22 6.14
C GLY A 31 8.33 -18.07 5.64
N THR A 32 7.26 -18.28 6.43
CA THR A 32 6.07 -19.02 5.99
C THR A 32 5.44 -18.34 4.77
N PRO A 33 5.19 -19.05 3.67
CA PRO A 33 4.58 -18.44 2.49
C PRO A 33 3.12 -18.05 2.76
N PHE A 34 2.62 -17.04 2.06
CA PHE A 34 1.23 -16.59 2.24
C PHE A 34 0.22 -17.67 1.88
N SER A 35 0.55 -18.57 0.94
CA SER A 35 -0.26 -19.74 0.59
C SER A 35 -0.60 -20.58 1.82
N CYS A 36 0.37 -20.92 2.66
CA CYS A 36 0.14 -21.66 3.90
C CYS A 36 -0.81 -20.92 4.86
N VAL A 37 -0.64 -19.59 5.01
CA VAL A 37 -1.48 -18.79 5.91
C VAL A 37 -2.92 -18.73 5.41
N VAL A 38 -3.09 -18.62 4.10
CA VAL A 38 -4.39 -18.61 3.42
C VAL A 38 -5.09 -19.97 3.55
N GLU A 39 -4.35 -21.07 3.34
CA GLU A 39 -4.86 -22.44 3.47
C GLU A 39 -5.35 -22.72 4.89
N GLU A 40 -4.59 -22.30 5.91
CA GLU A 40 -4.98 -22.42 7.34
C GLU A 40 -6.31 -21.68 7.64
N CYS A 41 -6.64 -20.67 6.83
CA CYS A 41 -7.86 -19.88 6.95
C CYS A 41 -9.00 -20.34 6.02
N GLY A 42 -8.93 -21.58 5.53
CA GLY A 42 -9.94 -22.17 4.65
C GLY A 42 -9.87 -21.69 3.20
N GLY A 43 -8.72 -21.14 2.78
CA GLY A 43 -8.47 -20.74 1.40
C GLY A 43 -9.05 -19.39 1.00
N LEU A 44 -8.87 -19.07 -0.29
CA LEU A 44 -9.49 -17.92 -0.94
C LEU A 44 -10.88 -18.29 -1.46
N LYS A 45 -11.81 -17.32 -1.44
CA LYS A 45 -13.08 -17.44 -2.14
C LYS A 45 -12.88 -17.33 -3.65
N GLU A 46 -13.82 -17.86 -4.43
CA GLU A 46 -13.75 -17.86 -5.89
C GLU A 46 -13.64 -16.46 -6.50
N ASN A 47 -14.23 -15.46 -5.87
CA ASN A 47 -14.21 -14.07 -6.32
C ASN A 47 -13.06 -13.24 -5.71
N ALA A 48 -12.07 -13.88 -5.08
CA ALA A 48 -10.88 -13.21 -4.58
C ALA A 48 -10.02 -12.72 -5.75
N SER A 49 -9.62 -11.45 -5.72
CA SER A 49 -8.96 -10.79 -6.85
C SER A 49 -7.59 -10.21 -6.50
N LYS A 50 -7.44 -9.66 -5.30
CA LYS A 50 -6.20 -8.95 -4.92
C LYS A 50 -5.79 -9.29 -3.49
N VAL A 51 -4.53 -9.65 -3.33
CA VAL A 51 -3.90 -9.89 -2.03
C VAL A 51 -2.92 -8.76 -1.74
N ILE A 52 -3.01 -8.21 -0.52
CA ILE A 52 -2.23 -7.06 -0.09
C ILE A 52 -1.51 -7.43 1.21
N MET A 53 -0.19 -7.29 1.23
CA MET A 53 0.59 -7.34 2.46
C MET A 53 0.41 -6.02 3.22
N GLY A 54 -0.20 -6.09 4.40
CA GLY A 54 -0.53 -4.95 5.24
C GLY A 54 -2.01 -4.57 5.16
N GLY A 55 -2.30 -3.27 5.10
CA GLY A 55 -3.67 -2.73 5.06
C GLY A 55 -4.07 -2.15 3.70
N PRO A 56 -5.34 -1.72 3.53
CA PRO A 56 -5.87 -1.27 2.25
C PRO A 56 -5.23 0.03 1.72
N MET A 57 -4.61 0.81 2.61
CA MET A 57 -4.05 2.13 2.28
C MET A 57 -2.56 2.09 1.95
N MET A 58 -1.76 1.54 2.89
CA MET A 58 -0.29 1.53 2.79
C MET A 58 0.28 0.16 2.39
N GLY A 59 -0.57 -0.85 2.27
CA GLY A 59 -0.12 -2.21 1.97
C GLY A 59 0.44 -2.35 0.56
N LEU A 60 1.20 -3.41 0.35
CA LEU A 60 1.81 -3.75 -0.93
C LEU A 60 1.03 -4.88 -1.58
N SER A 61 0.51 -4.62 -2.77
CA SER A 61 -0.16 -5.65 -3.57
C SER A 61 0.83 -6.74 -3.94
N GLN A 62 0.45 -8.00 -3.70
CA GLN A 62 1.25 -9.17 -4.02
C GLN A 62 0.82 -9.76 -5.36
N TYR A 63 1.79 -10.20 -6.16
CA TYR A 63 1.54 -10.86 -7.44
C TYR A 63 1.37 -12.38 -7.29
N THR A 64 2.00 -12.97 -6.28
CA THR A 64 1.92 -14.41 -5.96
C THR A 64 1.72 -14.60 -4.46
N LEU A 65 1.18 -15.76 -4.07
CA LEU A 65 1.10 -16.23 -2.69
C LEU A 65 2.40 -16.88 -2.20
N ASP A 66 3.35 -17.14 -3.09
CA ASP A 66 4.68 -17.68 -2.77
C ASP A 66 5.63 -16.62 -2.21
N VAL A 67 5.07 -15.62 -1.53
CA VAL A 67 5.82 -14.57 -0.83
C VAL A 67 5.86 -14.89 0.67
N PRO A 68 7.00 -14.70 1.34
CA PRO A 68 7.13 -15.05 2.74
C PRO A 68 6.49 -14.00 3.66
N VAL A 69 5.99 -14.46 4.80
CA VAL A 69 5.74 -13.62 5.97
C VAL A 69 7.09 -13.12 6.50
N ILE A 70 7.25 -11.80 6.53
CA ILE A 70 8.48 -11.15 6.99
C ILE A 70 8.19 -10.30 8.23
N LYS A 71 9.25 -9.74 8.83
CA LYS A 71 9.13 -8.80 9.97
C LYS A 71 8.12 -7.68 9.69
N GLY A 72 7.96 -7.22 8.45
CA GLY A 72 7.02 -6.17 8.07
C GLY A 72 5.57 -6.61 7.87
N THR A 73 5.29 -7.92 7.79
CA THR A 73 3.95 -8.45 7.48
C THR A 73 3.04 -8.36 8.70
N SER A 74 2.34 -7.24 8.87
CA SER A 74 1.33 -7.09 9.93
C SER A 74 -0.01 -7.73 9.59
N GLY A 75 -0.32 -7.89 8.32
CA GLY A 75 -1.54 -8.52 7.86
C GLY A 75 -1.50 -8.93 6.39
N ILE A 76 -2.50 -9.72 6.01
CA ILE A 76 -2.78 -10.19 4.65
C ILE A 76 -4.23 -9.82 4.37
N LEU A 77 -4.45 -8.82 3.55
CA LEU A 77 -5.78 -8.37 3.15
C LEU A 77 -6.13 -8.97 1.80
N VAL A 78 -7.24 -9.72 1.73
CA VAL A 78 -7.76 -10.34 0.51
C VAL A 78 -9.04 -9.63 0.08
N LEU A 79 -8.97 -8.93 -1.05
CA LEU A 79 -10.09 -8.19 -1.64
C LEU A 79 -10.77 -9.00 -2.74
N THR A 80 -12.09 -8.85 -2.85
CA THR A 80 -12.86 -9.41 -3.96
C THR A 80 -12.74 -8.55 -5.23
N GLU A 81 -13.15 -9.09 -6.37
CA GLU A 81 -13.18 -8.34 -7.65
C GLU A 81 -13.93 -7.01 -7.54
N SER A 82 -15.08 -7.00 -6.86
CA SER A 82 -15.89 -5.79 -6.64
C SER A 82 -15.22 -4.71 -5.78
N GLU A 83 -14.27 -5.11 -4.92
CA GLU A 83 -13.49 -4.21 -4.06
C GLU A 83 -12.20 -3.75 -4.75
N ALA A 84 -11.63 -4.61 -5.59
CA ALA A 84 -10.36 -4.39 -6.28
C ALA A 84 -10.50 -3.64 -7.62
N VAL A 85 -11.69 -3.15 -7.97
CA VAL A 85 -12.00 -2.49 -9.25
C VAL A 85 -11.01 -1.36 -9.53
N ALA A 86 -10.19 -1.56 -10.56
CA ALA A 86 -9.36 -0.51 -11.13
C ALA A 86 -10.30 0.51 -11.79
N ARG A 87 -10.27 1.75 -11.31
CA ARG A 87 -10.99 2.86 -11.95
C ARG A 87 -10.01 3.64 -12.82
N GLU A 88 -10.47 4.01 -14.00
CA GLU A 88 -9.68 4.82 -14.91
C GLU A 88 -9.40 6.20 -14.33
N GLU A 89 -8.20 6.71 -14.59
CA GLU A 89 -7.85 8.08 -14.21
C GLU A 89 -8.65 9.06 -15.08
N GLU A 90 -9.37 9.97 -14.42
CA GLU A 90 -10.06 11.08 -15.05
C GLU A 90 -9.29 12.40 -14.85
N PRO A 91 -9.57 13.44 -15.66
CA PRO A 91 -9.01 14.76 -15.45
C PRO A 91 -9.30 15.33 -14.05
N CYS A 92 -8.29 16.00 -13.47
CA CYS A 92 -8.44 16.65 -12.17
C CYS A 92 -9.47 17.79 -12.22
N ILE A 93 -10.53 17.69 -11.43
CA ILE A 93 -11.58 18.73 -11.30
C ILE A 93 -11.26 19.82 -10.28
N LYS A 94 -10.04 19.86 -9.73
CA LYS A 94 -9.56 20.88 -8.76
C LYS A 94 -10.41 21.03 -7.48
N CYS A 95 -11.00 19.93 -7.00
CA CYS A 95 -11.88 19.94 -5.82
C CYS A 95 -11.19 20.11 -4.44
N ALA A 96 -9.86 20.31 -4.40
CA ALA A 96 -9.03 20.45 -3.19
C ALA A 96 -9.03 19.29 -2.16
N ARG A 97 -9.90 18.27 -2.26
CA ARG A 97 -9.99 17.16 -1.28
C ARG A 97 -8.66 16.49 -0.93
N CYS A 98 -7.76 16.33 -1.92
CA CYS A 98 -6.45 15.72 -1.69
C CYS A 98 -5.53 16.56 -0.79
N ILE A 99 -5.74 17.87 -0.74
CA ILE A 99 -5.02 18.83 0.12
C ILE A 99 -5.63 18.75 1.52
N ASP A 100 -6.96 18.86 1.62
CA ASP A 100 -7.68 18.85 2.89
C ASP A 100 -7.43 17.58 3.73
N HIS A 101 -7.20 16.45 3.06
CA HIS A 101 -6.96 15.16 3.70
C HIS A 101 -5.46 14.77 3.73
N CYS A 102 -4.55 15.66 3.34
CA CYS A 102 -3.13 15.39 3.43
C CYS A 102 -2.63 15.64 4.86
N PRO A 103 -2.17 14.61 5.61
CA PRO A 103 -1.67 14.82 6.97
C PRO A 103 -0.34 15.61 7.00
N MET A 104 0.36 15.69 5.87
CA MET A 104 1.63 16.41 5.72
C MET A 104 1.45 17.84 5.18
N GLY A 105 0.21 18.27 4.90
CA GLY A 105 -0.05 19.62 4.34
C GLY A 105 0.51 19.83 2.93
N LEU A 106 0.78 18.76 2.18
CA LEU A 106 1.30 18.84 0.82
C LEU A 106 0.20 19.22 -0.19
N VAL A 107 0.61 19.52 -1.42
CA VAL A 107 -0.30 19.70 -2.57
C VAL A 107 -0.12 18.53 -3.56
N PRO A 108 -0.80 17.38 -3.35
CA PRO A 108 -0.51 16.15 -4.11
C PRO A 108 -0.71 16.29 -5.61
N THR A 109 -1.67 17.11 -6.06
CA THR A 109 -1.94 17.32 -7.48
C THR A 109 -0.82 18.06 -8.19
N ILE A 110 -0.11 18.97 -7.52
CA ILE A 110 1.08 19.64 -8.08
C ILE A 110 2.23 18.65 -8.15
N LEU A 111 2.51 17.92 -7.06
CA LEU A 111 3.55 16.90 -7.04
C LEU A 111 3.32 15.85 -8.14
N ALA A 112 2.09 15.37 -8.31
CA ALA A 112 1.72 14.43 -9.36
C ALA A 112 2.00 14.98 -10.76
N ARG A 113 1.70 16.26 -11.01
CA ARG A 113 1.99 16.92 -12.29
C ARG A 113 3.48 17.05 -12.54
N LEU A 114 4.26 17.42 -11.52
CA LEU A 114 5.72 17.50 -11.62
C LEU A 114 6.35 16.14 -11.91
N VAL A 115 5.84 15.07 -11.29
CA VAL A 115 6.25 13.68 -11.59
C VAL A 115 5.93 13.32 -13.05
N LYS A 116 4.70 13.57 -13.51
CA LYS A 116 4.30 13.28 -14.90
C LYS A 116 5.06 14.10 -15.95
N ALA A 117 5.51 15.30 -15.59
CA ALA A 117 6.32 16.18 -16.44
C ALA A 117 7.84 15.96 -16.27
N GLU A 118 8.23 14.98 -15.46
CA GLU A 118 9.63 14.65 -15.17
C GLU A 118 10.46 15.85 -14.66
N ARG A 119 9.84 16.74 -13.89
CA ARG A 119 10.46 17.95 -13.32
C ARG A 119 10.98 17.67 -11.91
N TRP A 120 12.09 16.95 -11.81
CA TRP A 120 12.57 16.39 -10.54
C TRP A 120 13.14 17.41 -9.56
N ASP A 121 13.83 18.44 -10.05
CA ASP A 121 14.37 19.51 -9.19
C ASP A 121 13.22 20.26 -8.52
N SER A 122 12.25 20.73 -9.33
CA SER A 122 11.04 21.36 -8.81
C SER A 122 10.25 20.42 -7.91
N LEU A 123 10.18 19.12 -8.22
CA LEU A 123 9.49 18.15 -7.38
C LEU A 123 10.11 18.06 -5.98
N LYS A 124 11.44 18.13 -5.90
CA LYS A 124 12.17 18.18 -4.63
C LYS A 124 11.87 19.49 -3.88
N ASP A 125 11.90 20.63 -4.57
CA ASP A 125 11.60 21.93 -3.98
C ASP A 125 10.16 22.03 -3.43
N TYR A 126 9.23 21.30 -4.04
CA TYR A 126 7.84 21.19 -3.59
C TYR A 126 7.63 20.17 -2.45
N GLY A 127 8.69 19.57 -1.91
CA GLY A 127 8.61 18.74 -0.70
C GLY A 127 8.14 17.30 -0.92
N VAL A 128 8.40 16.69 -2.09
CA VAL A 128 7.99 15.29 -2.33
C VAL A 128 8.53 14.30 -1.28
N MET A 129 9.70 14.61 -0.70
CA MET A 129 10.35 13.75 0.29
C MET A 129 9.60 13.72 1.64
N ASP A 130 8.79 14.74 1.92
CA ASP A 130 7.99 14.83 3.14
C ASP A 130 6.73 13.95 3.09
N CYS A 131 6.34 13.46 1.92
CA CYS A 131 5.17 12.61 1.79
C CYS A 131 5.34 11.30 2.56
N ILE A 132 4.45 10.94 3.48
CA ILE A 132 4.54 9.67 4.23
C ILE A 132 3.89 8.47 3.53
N GLU A 133 3.49 8.62 2.25
CA GLU A 133 2.92 7.55 1.42
C GLU A 133 1.66 6.89 2.00
N CYS A 134 0.87 7.62 2.78
CA CYS A 134 -0.32 7.11 3.47
C CYS A 134 -1.51 6.76 2.55
N GLY A 135 -1.56 7.30 1.32
CA GLY A 135 -2.62 6.99 0.34
C GLY A 135 -3.92 7.79 0.50
N CYS A 136 -4.08 8.62 1.53
CA CYS A 136 -5.32 9.38 1.79
C CYS A 136 -5.77 10.20 0.57
N CYS A 137 -4.83 10.89 -0.08
CA CYS A 137 -5.10 11.71 -1.25
C CYS A 137 -5.65 10.92 -2.46
N ALA A 138 -5.14 9.71 -2.69
CA ALA A 138 -5.60 8.84 -3.78
C ALA A 138 -6.99 8.27 -3.47
N TYR A 139 -7.24 7.90 -2.21
CA TYR A 139 -8.53 7.35 -1.77
C TYR A 139 -9.69 8.36 -1.94
N VAL A 140 -9.49 9.61 -1.50
CA VAL A 140 -10.53 10.65 -1.56
C VAL A 140 -10.70 11.30 -2.94
N CYS A 141 -9.80 11.01 -3.89
CA CYS A 141 -9.82 11.62 -5.21
C CYS A 141 -11.07 11.14 -5.99
N PRO A 142 -11.96 12.05 -6.44
CA PRO A 142 -13.09 11.67 -7.28
C PRO A 142 -12.60 11.22 -8.66
N SER A 143 -11.59 11.91 -9.21
CA SER A 143 -10.99 11.63 -10.53
C SER A 143 -10.03 10.43 -10.56
N LYS A 144 -9.90 9.68 -9.44
CA LYS A 144 -9.08 8.45 -9.34
C LYS A 144 -7.63 8.57 -9.81
N ILE A 145 -7.06 9.77 -9.71
CA ILE A 145 -5.65 10.01 -9.99
C ILE A 145 -4.81 9.17 -9.00
N PRO A 146 -3.82 8.39 -9.48
CA PRO A 146 -3.01 7.51 -8.63
C PRO A 146 -1.94 8.29 -7.87
N LEU A 147 -2.36 9.30 -7.09
CA LEU A 147 -1.50 10.28 -6.43
C LEU A 147 -0.40 9.62 -5.60
N VAL A 148 -0.72 8.67 -4.72
CA VAL A 148 0.29 8.01 -3.87
C VAL A 148 1.33 7.23 -4.67
N HIS A 149 0.94 6.58 -5.77
CA HIS A 149 1.87 5.86 -6.65
C HIS A 149 2.82 6.84 -7.35
N LEU A 150 2.31 8.00 -7.79
CA LEU A 150 3.13 9.06 -8.36
C LEU A 150 4.10 9.64 -7.33
N MET A 151 3.70 9.79 -6.05
CA MET A 151 4.63 10.23 -5.00
C MET A 151 5.75 9.21 -4.76
N LYS A 152 5.44 7.92 -4.72
CA LYS A 152 6.43 6.83 -4.59
C LYS A 152 7.43 6.87 -5.75
N LEU A 153 6.95 7.00 -6.99
CA LEU A 153 7.79 7.16 -8.17
C LEU A 153 8.67 8.41 -8.07
N GLY A 154 8.06 9.54 -7.69
CA GLY A 154 8.76 10.82 -7.53
C GLY A 154 9.91 10.76 -6.53
N LYS A 155 9.66 10.18 -5.34
CA LYS A 155 10.72 9.96 -4.34
C LYS A 155 11.82 9.06 -4.84
N PHE A 156 11.48 7.95 -5.50
CA PHE A 156 12.48 7.05 -6.07
C PHE A 156 13.39 7.79 -7.07
N GLN A 157 12.78 8.56 -7.97
CA GLN A 157 13.48 9.35 -8.99
C GLN A 157 14.35 10.48 -8.41
N VAL A 158 13.89 11.15 -7.35
CA VAL A 158 14.68 12.18 -6.65
C VAL A 158 15.84 11.55 -5.88
N SER A 159 15.63 10.42 -5.20
CA SER A 159 16.67 9.73 -4.44
C SER A 159 17.79 9.18 -5.34
N GLN A 160 17.47 8.68 -6.54
CA GLN A 160 18.49 8.22 -7.48
C GLN A 160 19.40 9.33 -8.01
N ARG A 161 18.91 10.57 -8.10
CA ARG A 161 19.66 11.72 -8.61
C ARG A 161 20.49 12.44 -7.54
N GLN A 162 20.42 12.00 -6.28
CA GLN A 162 21.21 12.57 -5.18
C GLN A 162 22.56 11.87 -4.97
N VAL A 163 22.89 10.88 -5.81
CA VAL A 163 24.19 10.19 -5.85
C VAL A 163 25.11 10.85 -6.87
#